data_AF-A0A662DCQ4-F1
#
_entry.id   AF-A0A662DCQ4-F1
#
_cell.length_a   1.000
_cell.length_b   1.000
_cell.length_c   1.000
_cell.angle_alpha   90.00
_cell.angle_beta   90.00
_cell.angle_gamma   90.00
#
_symmetry.space_group_name_H-M   'P 1'
#
loop_
_entity.id
_entity.type
_entity.pdbx_description
1 polymer ?
#
loop_
_entity_poly.entity_id
_entity_poly.type
_entity_poly.pdbx_seq_one_letter_code
_entity_poly.pdbx_strand_id
1 'polypeptide(L)'
;MGEGITGWVAREKKVVAIAEQANKDPHFKFFHNLPEDKFEAFLSVPIIARGELIGVINLQHRKPYHHTSDEINLISTIAEYVGSAIENARLYEETRKKAMQLDVLSRVSKTIVSNRYLKEMLNNAFR
;
A
#
# COMPACT_ATOMS: atom_id res chain seq x y z
N MET A 1 -5.24 -10.64 12.32
CA MET A 1 -4.99 -9.36 11.62
C MET A 1 -6.30 -8.57 11.63
N GLY A 2 -6.26 -7.28 11.96
CA GLY A 2 -7.49 -6.45 12.09
C GLY A 2 -8.04 -6.33 13.52
N GLU A 3 -7.20 -6.45 14.53
CA GLU A 3 -7.58 -6.30 15.94
C GLU A 3 -6.83 -5.11 16.57
N GLY A 4 -7.28 -4.63 17.73
CA GLY A 4 -6.73 -3.41 18.32
C GLY A 4 -7.28 -2.15 17.67
N ILE A 5 -6.85 -0.98 18.16
CA ILE A 5 -7.23 0.34 17.63
C ILE A 5 -6.92 0.44 16.13
N THR A 6 -5.70 0.05 15.73
CA THR A 6 -5.26 0.03 14.33
C THR A 6 -6.16 -0.84 13.46
N GLY A 7 -6.55 -2.02 13.94
CA GLY A 7 -7.42 -2.94 13.21
C GLY A 7 -8.84 -2.42 13.05
N TRP A 8 -9.36 -1.73 14.08
CA TRP A 8 -10.64 -1.06 14.01
C TRP A 8 -10.63 0.08 12.99
N VAL A 9 -9.60 0.94 13.03
CA VAL A 9 -9.40 2.05 12.08
C VAL A 9 -9.33 1.54 10.65
N ALA A 10 -8.60 0.44 10.43
CA ALA A 10 -8.52 -0.23 9.15
C ALA A 10 -9.91 -0.67 8.64
N ARG A 11 -10.72 -1.30 9.50
CA ARG A 11 -12.03 -1.83 9.12
C ARG A 11 -13.06 -0.73 8.88
N GLU A 12 -13.14 0.24 9.79
CA GLU A 12 -14.14 1.29 9.73
C GLU A 12 -13.75 2.44 8.79
N LYS A 13 -12.48 2.50 8.37
CA LYS A 13 -11.91 3.58 7.53
C LYS A 13 -12.14 4.96 8.15
N LYS A 14 -12.03 5.04 9.48
CA LYS A 14 -12.25 6.26 10.27
C LYS A 14 -11.03 6.61 11.10
N VAL A 15 -10.76 7.90 11.22
CA VAL A 15 -9.73 8.43 12.12
C VAL A 15 -10.17 8.23 13.57
N VAL A 16 -9.22 7.86 14.42
CA VAL A 16 -9.39 7.76 15.88
C VAL A 16 -8.31 8.60 16.55
N ALA A 17 -8.73 9.47 17.46
CA ALA A 17 -7.85 10.23 18.34
C ALA A 17 -8.23 9.92 19.79
N ILE A 18 -7.32 9.33 20.55
CA ILE A 18 -7.46 9.03 21.96
C ILE A 18 -6.44 9.90 22.70
N ALA A 19 -6.91 10.71 23.64
CA ALA A 19 -6.04 11.69 24.30
C ALA A 19 -5.30 11.14 25.51
N GLU A 20 -5.85 10.14 26.18
CA GLU A 20 -5.27 9.50 27.36
C GLU A 20 -5.91 8.13 27.60
N GLN A 21 -5.30 7.33 28.48
CA GLN A 21 -5.83 6.03 28.91
C GLN A 21 -6.22 5.12 27.74
N ALA A 22 -5.42 5.08 26.67
CA ALA A 22 -5.70 4.26 25.49
C ALA A 22 -5.93 2.78 25.80
N ASN A 23 -5.34 2.25 26.87
CA ASN A 23 -5.58 0.89 27.35
C ASN A 23 -7.03 0.63 27.83
N LYS A 24 -7.82 1.68 28.07
CA LYS A 24 -9.25 1.59 28.40
C LYS A 24 -10.18 1.74 27.19
N ASP A 25 -9.65 2.06 26.01
CA ASP A 25 -10.47 2.11 24.80
C ASP A 25 -11.04 0.70 24.51
N PRO A 26 -12.34 0.57 24.18
CA PRO A 26 -12.96 -0.74 23.92
C PRO A 26 -12.29 -1.53 22.78
N HIS A 27 -11.61 -0.84 21.87
CA HIS A 27 -10.93 -1.43 20.74
C HIS A 27 -9.46 -1.71 21.05
N PHE A 28 -8.94 -1.31 22.20
CA PHE A 28 -7.56 -1.60 22.60
C PHE A 28 -7.35 -3.10 22.74
N LYS A 29 -6.23 -3.59 22.23
CA LYS A 29 -5.82 -4.98 22.40
C LYS A 29 -4.38 -5.02 22.85
N PHE A 30 -4.12 -5.74 23.93
CA PHE A 30 -2.78 -5.90 24.46
C PHE A 30 -1.99 -6.91 23.62
N PHE A 31 -0.84 -6.48 23.10
CA PHE A 31 0.11 -7.36 22.42
C PHE A 31 1.36 -7.50 23.29
N HIS A 32 1.58 -8.68 23.90
CA HIS A 32 2.65 -8.95 24.87
C HIS A 32 4.09 -8.66 24.38
N ASN A 33 4.29 -8.50 23.06
CA ASN A 33 5.59 -8.28 22.43
C ASN A 33 5.82 -6.83 22.01
N LEU A 34 4.86 -5.93 22.26
CA LEU A 34 4.97 -4.51 21.94
C LEU A 34 4.77 -3.69 23.22
N PRO A 35 5.52 -2.59 23.43
CA PRO A 35 5.36 -1.72 24.59
C PRO A 35 4.09 -0.83 24.47
N GLU A 36 2.99 -1.40 23.98
CA GLU A 36 1.74 -0.69 23.70
C GLU A 36 1.03 -0.22 24.97
N ASP A 37 1.28 -0.94 26.07
CA ASP A 37 0.79 -0.67 27.41
C ASP A 37 1.33 0.62 28.03
N LYS A 38 2.38 1.19 27.43
CA LYS A 38 3.02 2.43 27.88
C LYS A 38 2.50 3.66 27.15
N PHE A 39 1.63 3.51 26.15
CA PHE A 39 1.08 4.64 25.42
C PHE A 39 -0.29 5.03 25.97
N GLU A 40 -0.42 6.30 26.32
CA GLU A 40 -1.66 6.86 26.84
C GLU A 40 -2.48 7.52 25.74
N ALA A 41 -1.85 8.13 24.73
CA ALA A 41 -2.54 8.81 23.64
C ALA A 41 -2.19 8.21 22.27
N PHE A 42 -3.18 8.16 21.39
CA PHE A 42 -3.08 7.61 20.04
C PHE A 42 -3.75 8.56 19.04
N LEU A 43 -3.13 8.73 17.87
CA LEU A 43 -3.81 9.20 16.68
C LEU A 43 -3.59 8.16 15.58
N SER A 44 -4.67 7.52 15.15
CA SER A 44 -4.65 6.49 14.13
C SER A 44 -5.47 6.95 12.93
N VAL A 45 -4.82 7.01 11.77
CA VAL A 45 -5.38 7.57 10.54
C VAL A 45 -5.28 6.52 9.42
N PRO A 46 -6.40 6.15 8.77
CA PRO A 46 -6.36 5.19 7.68
C PRO A 46 -5.72 5.80 6.44
N ILE A 47 -4.94 5.01 5.71
CA ILE A 47 -4.41 5.34 4.40
C ILE A 47 -5.34 4.71 3.37
N ILE A 48 -6.04 5.53 2.59
CA ILE A 48 -7.04 5.08 1.63
C ILE A 48 -6.61 5.51 0.24
N ALA A 49 -6.60 4.56 -0.70
CA ALA A 49 -6.35 4.82 -2.12
C ALA A 49 -7.49 4.22 -2.95
N ARG A 50 -8.14 5.06 -3.78
CA ARG A 50 -9.29 4.68 -4.61
C ARG A 50 -10.39 3.93 -3.84
N GLY A 51 -10.69 4.39 -2.63
CA GLY A 51 -11.71 3.79 -1.77
C GLY A 51 -11.25 2.53 -1.03
N GLU A 52 -10.08 1.99 -1.34
CA GLU A 52 -9.51 0.82 -0.67
C GLU A 52 -8.54 1.20 0.43
N LEU A 53 -8.57 0.46 1.53
CA LEU A 53 -7.61 0.62 2.60
C LEU A 53 -6.27 0.01 2.15
N ILE A 54 -5.21 0.80 2.19
CA ILE A 54 -3.86 0.32 1.90
C ILE A 54 -2.95 0.24 3.14
N GLY A 55 -3.33 0.90 4.25
CA GLY A 55 -2.58 0.89 5.49
C GLY A 55 -3.18 1.80 6.56
N VAL A 56 -2.47 1.97 7.68
CA VAL A 56 -2.85 2.87 8.78
C VAL A 56 -1.58 3.55 9.31
N ILE A 57 -1.64 4.86 9.52
CA ILE A 57 -0.62 5.65 10.23
C ILE A 57 -1.01 5.69 11.71
N ASN A 58 -0.07 5.37 12.59
CA ASN A 58 -0.25 5.45 14.04
C ASN A 58 0.76 6.42 14.64
N LEU A 59 0.29 7.42 15.35
CA LEU A 59 1.06 8.26 16.26
C LEU A 59 0.70 7.86 17.70
N GLN A 60 1.72 7.68 18.53
CA GLN A 60 1.55 7.16 19.89
C GLN A 60 2.39 7.98 20.87
N HIS A 61 1.76 8.40 21.97
CA HIS A 61 2.41 9.19 23.03
C HIS A 61 2.39 8.40 24.33
N ARG A 62 3.53 8.38 25.02
CA ARG A 62 3.66 7.71 26.33
C ARG A 62 2.97 8.43 27.48
N LYS A 63 2.50 9.65 27.22
CA LYS A 63 1.80 10.52 28.17
C LYS A 63 0.51 11.01 27.51
N PRO A 64 -0.46 11.50 28.29
CA PRO A 64 -1.63 12.17 27.76
C PRO A 64 -1.24 13.25 26.75
N TYR A 65 -1.93 13.26 25.60
CA TYR A 65 -1.74 14.23 24.55
C TYR A 65 -3.03 14.44 23.76
N HIS A 66 -3.50 15.68 23.74
CA HIS A 66 -4.66 16.05 22.94
C HIS A 66 -4.18 16.51 21.56
N HIS A 67 -4.38 15.66 20.56
CA HIS A 67 -4.14 16.04 19.17
C HIS A 67 -5.15 17.11 18.76
N THR A 68 -4.64 18.26 18.33
CA THR A 68 -5.44 19.36 17.82
C THR A 68 -6.09 18.99 16.48
N SER A 69 -7.13 19.73 16.08
CA SER A 69 -7.75 19.55 14.76
C SER A 69 -6.75 19.76 13.62
N ASP A 70 -5.80 20.69 13.77
CA ASP A 70 -4.77 20.95 12.76
C ASP A 70 -3.78 19.80 12.63
N GLU A 71 -3.37 19.19 13.75
CA GLU A 71 -2.53 17.99 13.72
C GLU A 71 -3.26 16.80 13.09
N ILE A 72 -4.53 16.60 13.44
CA ILE A 72 -5.35 15.54 12.83
C ILE A 72 -5.46 15.76 11.32
N ASN A 73 -5.79 16.98 10.89
CA ASN A 73 -5.91 17.33 9.48
C ASN A 73 -4.58 17.18 8.72
N LEU A 74 -3.47 17.56 9.36
CA LEU A 74 -2.13 17.38 8.78
C LEU A 74 -1.83 15.90 8.53
N ILE A 75 -2.05 15.04 9.52
CA ILE A 75 -1.77 13.61 9.38
C ILE A 75 -2.75 12.94 8.41
N SER A 76 -4.02 13.34 8.39
CA SER A 76 -4.99 12.92 7.36
C SER A 76 -4.53 13.30 5.96
N THR A 77 -4.06 14.53 5.76
CA THR A 77 -3.54 15.00 4.47
C THR A 77 -2.30 14.20 4.05
N ILE A 78 -1.39 13.91 4.99
CA ILE A 78 -0.23 13.06 4.73
C ILE A 78 -0.68 11.64 4.33
N ALA A 79 -1.67 11.07 5.01
CA ALA A 79 -2.21 9.76 4.66
C ALA A 79 -2.80 9.74 3.24
N GLU A 80 -3.50 10.79 2.81
CA GLU A 80 -4.00 10.91 1.44
C GLU A 80 -2.87 10.96 0.39
N TYR A 81 -1.80 11.73 0.68
CA TYR A 81 -0.63 11.79 -0.21
C TYR A 81 0.11 10.45 -0.28
N VAL A 82 0.31 9.78 0.85
CA VAL A 82 0.91 8.43 0.89
C VAL A 82 0.04 7.45 0.12
N GLY A 83 -1.28 7.53 0.28
CA GLY A 83 -2.28 6.79 -0.49
C GLY A 83 -2.05 6.90 -1.99
N SER A 84 -2.00 8.15 -2.46
CA SER A 84 -1.80 8.47 -3.87
C SER A 84 -0.44 8.01 -4.39
N ALA A 85 0.63 8.20 -3.61
CA ALA A 85 1.99 7.82 -4.00
C ALA A 85 2.16 6.30 -4.13
N ILE A 86 1.64 5.53 -3.18
CA ILE A 86 1.68 4.06 -3.24
C ILE A 86 0.91 3.57 -4.46
N GLU A 87 -0.25 4.17 -4.74
CA GLU A 87 -1.04 3.78 -5.90
C GLU A 87 -0.34 4.11 -7.23
N ASN A 88 0.29 5.28 -7.32
CA ASN A 88 1.08 5.65 -8.50
C ASN A 88 2.25 4.68 -8.72
N ALA A 89 2.96 4.29 -7.66
CA ALA A 89 4.03 3.30 -7.76
C ALA A 89 3.52 1.93 -8.26
N ARG A 90 2.33 1.51 -7.78
CA ARG A 90 1.68 0.26 -8.21
C ARG A 90 1.33 0.31 -9.70
N LEU A 91 0.68 1.38 -10.16
CA LEU A 91 0.34 1.57 -11.58
C LEU A 91 1.57 1.62 -12.47
N TYR A 92 2.63 2.26 -12.00
CA TYR A 92 3.89 2.33 -12.72
C TYR A 92 4.50 0.93 -12.91
N GLU A 93 4.59 0.13 -11.86
CA GLU A 93 5.12 -1.25 -11.95
C GLU A 93 4.23 -2.16 -12.81
N GLU A 94 2.90 -2.02 -12.76
CA GLU A 94 1.99 -2.73 -13.66
C GLU A 94 2.23 -2.39 -15.13
N THR A 95 2.40 -1.10 -15.42
CA THR A 95 2.67 -0.61 -16.77
C THR A 95 4.01 -1.11 -17.28
N ARG A 96 5.06 -1.03 -16.44
CA ARG A 96 6.39 -1.53 -16.75
C ARG A 96 6.40 -3.04 -17.03
N LYS A 97 5.67 -3.82 -16.23
CA LYS A 97 5.53 -5.28 -16.43
C LYS A 97 4.85 -5.61 -17.77
N LYS A 98 3.77 -4.90 -18.11
CA LYS A 98 3.08 -5.06 -19.40
C LYS A 98 3.99 -4.71 -20.58
N ALA A 99 4.75 -3.63 -20.49
CA ALA A 99 5.71 -3.24 -21.52
C ALA A 99 6.80 -4.32 -21.73
N MET A 100 7.32 -4.90 -20.65
CA MET A 100 8.29 -6.00 -20.72
C MET A 100 7.70 -7.25 -21.39
N GLN A 101 6.45 -7.61 -21.07
CA GLN A 101 5.78 -8.75 -21.70
C GLN A 101 5.60 -8.55 -23.21
N LEU A 102 5.22 -7.34 -23.64
CA LEU A 102 5.09 -7.00 -25.06
C LEU A 102 6.44 -7.03 -25.80
N ASP A 103 7.52 -6.55 -25.16
CA ASP A 103 8.87 -6.63 -25.74
C ASP A 103 9.30 -8.09 -25.98
N VAL A 104 9.10 -8.96 -24.99
CA VAL A 104 9.40 -10.39 -25.11
C VAL A 104 8.58 -11.03 -26.23
N LEU A 105 7.27 -10.77 -26.29
CA LEU A 105 6.40 -11.30 -27.34
C LEU A 105 6.82 -10.84 -28.75
N SER A 106 7.19 -9.56 -28.88
CA SER A 106 7.69 -8.98 -30.13
C SER A 106 9.00 -9.66 -30.59
N ARG A 107 9.94 -9.89 -29.67
CA ARG A 107 11.20 -10.60 -29.97
C ARG A 107 10.94 -12.04 -30.42
N VAL A 108 10.08 -12.77 -29.71
CA VAL A 108 9.71 -14.15 -30.10
C VAL A 108 9.09 -14.17 -31.49
N SER A 109 8.15 -13.27 -31.77
CA SER A 109 7.50 -13.16 -33.09
C SER A 109 8.50 -12.89 -34.21
N LYS A 110 9.45 -11.96 -34.00
CA LYS A 110 10.52 -11.68 -34.96
C LYS A 110 11.42 -12.89 -35.21
N THR A 111 11.82 -13.61 -34.17
CA THR A 111 12.65 -14.83 -34.30
C THR A 111 11.93 -15.92 -35.09
N ILE A 112 10.63 -16.12 -34.86
CA ILE A 112 9.82 -17.09 -35.62
C ILE A 112 9.78 -16.70 -37.10
N VAL A 113 9.54 -15.43 -37.40
CA VAL A 113 9.50 -14.90 -38.78
C VAL A 113 10.85 -15.09 -39.47
N SER A 114 11.96 -14.72 -38.82
CA SER A 114 13.31 -14.90 -39.37
C SER A 114 13.67 -16.37 -39.60
N ASN A 115 13.28 -17.29 -38.71
CA ASN A 115 13.51 -18.72 -38.89
C ASN A 115 12.73 -19.27 -40.10
N ARG A 116 11.47 -18.85 -40.28
CA ARG A 116 10.65 -19.24 -41.42
C ARG A 116 11.26 -18.78 -42.74
N TYR A 117 11.70 -17.53 -42.84
CA TYR A 117 12.39 -17.02 -44.03
C TYR A 117 13.67 -17.80 -44.35
N LEU A 118 14.46 -18.17 -43.33
CA LEU A 118 15.67 -18.96 -43.51
C LEU A 118 15.36 -20.35 -44.09
N LYS A 119 14.32 -21.03 -43.57
CA LYS A 119 13.89 -22.33 -44.09
C LYS A 119 13.38 -22.24 -45.54
N GLU A 120 12.64 -21.19 -45.86
CA GLU A 120 12.13 -20.96 -47.23
C GLU A 120 13.27 -20.68 -48.22
N MET A 121 14.29 -19.89 -47.84
CA MET A 121 15.48 -19.66 -48.67
C MET A 121 16.31 -20.93 -48.88
N LEU A 122 16.53 -21.72 -47.82
CA LEU A 122 17.25 -22.99 -47.93
C LEU A 122 16.53 -23.96 -48.88
N ASN A 123 15.22 -24.13 -48.76
CA ASN A 123 14.47 -25.03 -49.63
C ASN A 123 14.45 -24.62 -51.11
N ASN A 124 14.56 -23.32 -51.41
CA ASN A 124 14.63 -22.83 -52.79
C ASN A 124 16.04 -22.91 -53.38
N ALA A 125 17.09 -22.92 -52.56
CA ALA A 125 18.47 -23.04 -53.03
C ALA A 125 18.89 -24.50 -53.34
N PHE A 126 18.13 -25.49 -52.88
CA PHE A 126 18.34 -26.92 -53.15
C PHE A 126 17.32 -27.51 -54.14
N ARG A 127 16.63 -26.65 -54.91
CA ARG A 127 15.83 -27.02 -56.08
C ARG A 127 16.54 -26.58 -57.35
#